data_AF-A0A7J4EH14-F1
#
_entry.id   AF-A0A7J4EH14-F1
#
_cell.length_a   1.000
_cell.length_b   1.000
_cell.length_c   1.000
_cell.angle_alpha   90.00
_cell.angle_beta   90.00
_cell.angle_gamma   90.00
#
_symmetry.space_group_name_H-M   'P 1'
#
loop_
_entity.id
_entity.type
_entity.pdbx_description
1 polymer ?
#
loop_
_entity_poly.entity_id
_entity_poly.type
_entity_poly.pdbx_seq_one_letter_code
_entity_poly.pdbx_strand_id
1 'polypeptide(L)'
;MGWKQKFDDIKNTGKKRVVTSLFDVSVTFIFSYLVRYTLGFPLIQSLTADAILTATSVGVSVRTLMDMDKLHTRVGALILTVAVLDDVLGIIILSIIIGEGSPIIIAMKAVVFFAVTLLLGLHFIPKVVMKIGDMAHARHILLTTALTLCFLFAALAK
;
A
#
# COMPACT_ATOMS: atom_id res chain seq x y z
N MET A 1 17.01 -8.88 26.43
CA MET A 1 15.81 -9.75 26.30
C MET A 1 14.74 -9.23 25.33
N GLY A 2 14.60 -7.91 25.07
CA GLY A 2 13.52 -7.36 24.22
C GLY A 2 13.62 -7.56 22.70
N TRP A 3 14.78 -7.90 22.13
CA TRP A 3 14.96 -8.06 20.68
C TRP A 3 14.38 -9.39 20.15
N LYS A 4 14.38 -10.45 20.97
CA LYS A 4 13.92 -11.78 20.56
C LYS A 4 12.40 -11.88 20.52
N GLN A 5 11.71 -11.27 21.49
CA GLN A 5 10.24 -11.16 21.48
C GLN A 5 9.71 -10.36 20.28
N LYS A 6 10.37 -9.24 19.91
CA LYS A 6 9.99 -8.48 18.70
C LYS A 6 10.12 -9.31 17.42
N PHE A 7 11.15 -10.17 17.31
CA PHE A 7 11.35 -11.02 16.14
C PHE A 7 10.32 -12.16 16.05
N ASP A 8 9.97 -12.79 17.18
CA ASP A 8 8.95 -13.86 17.19
C ASP A 8 7.55 -13.31 16.95
N ASP A 9 7.22 -12.12 17.49
CA ASP A 9 5.98 -11.42 17.16
C ASP A 9 5.94 -11.03 15.68
N ILE A 10 7.02 -10.52 15.09
CA ILE A 10 7.07 -10.23 13.63
C ILE A 10 6.91 -11.51 12.81
N LYS A 11 7.50 -12.63 13.22
CA LYS A 11 7.40 -13.91 12.49
C LYS A 11 6.00 -14.52 12.57
N ASN A 12 5.35 -14.43 13.73
CA ASN A 12 4.00 -14.97 13.93
C ASN A 12 2.92 -14.06 13.34
N THR A 13 3.13 -12.74 13.39
CA THR A 13 2.28 -11.74 12.75
C THR A 13 2.48 -11.71 11.23
N GLY A 14 3.69 -12.02 10.76
CA GLY A 14 4.03 -12.16 9.35
C GLY A 14 3.25 -13.30 8.67
N LYS A 15 3.08 -14.44 9.34
CA LYS A 15 2.23 -15.53 8.85
C LYS A 15 0.78 -15.11 8.69
N LYS A 16 0.22 -14.40 9.68
CA LYS A 16 -1.15 -13.88 9.60
C LYS A 16 -1.29 -12.88 8.46
N ARG A 17 -0.31 -11.98 8.27
CA ARG A 17 -0.24 -11.03 7.16
C ARG A 17 -0.29 -11.70 5.79
N VAL A 18 0.53 -12.72 5.58
CA VAL A 18 0.60 -13.43 4.29
C VAL A 18 -0.69 -14.19 4.01
N VAL A 19 -1.29 -14.82 5.03
CA VAL A 19 -2.55 -15.55 4.87
C VAL A 19 -3.70 -14.61 4.50
N THR A 20 -3.79 -13.43 5.13
CA THR A 20 -4.85 -12.46 4.80
C THR A 20 -4.69 -11.93 3.37
N SER A 21 -3.48 -11.59 2.96
CA SER A 21 -3.19 -11.12 1.59
C SER A 21 -3.51 -12.19 0.53
N LEU A 22 -3.13 -13.45 0.78
CA LEU A 22 -3.46 -14.56 -0.11
C LEU A 22 -4.97 -14.83 -0.20
N PHE A 23 -5.68 -14.65 0.91
CA PHE A 23 -7.14 -14.80 0.92
C PHE A 23 -7.80 -13.71 0.08
N ASP A 24 -7.33 -12.46 0.21
CA ASP A 24 -7.86 -11.33 -0.56
C ASP A 24 -7.68 -11.54 -2.07
N VAL A 25 -6.45 -11.89 -2.49
CA VAL A 25 -6.13 -12.22 -3.89
C VAL A 25 -6.95 -13.40 -4.40
N SER A 26 -7.17 -14.43 -3.56
CA SER A 26 -7.97 -15.59 -3.98
C SER A 26 -9.43 -15.21 -4.21
N VAL A 27 -10.00 -14.36 -3.35
CA VAL A 27 -11.40 -13.90 -3.45
C VAL A 27 -11.60 -13.03 -4.69
N THR A 28 -10.73 -12.05 -4.93
CA THR A 28 -10.80 -11.20 -6.12
C THR A 28 -10.61 -12.02 -7.40
N PHE A 29 -9.70 -13.00 -7.40
CA PHE A 29 -9.47 -13.86 -8.56
C PHE A 29 -10.69 -14.72 -8.92
N ILE A 30 -11.37 -15.28 -7.92
CA ILE A 30 -12.63 -16.03 -8.13
C ILE A 30 -13.70 -15.12 -8.72
N PHE A 31 -13.84 -13.91 -8.19
CA PHE A 31 -14.81 -12.94 -8.68
C PHE A 31 -14.50 -12.54 -10.13
N SER A 32 -13.23 -12.31 -10.45
CA SER A 32 -12.82 -11.93 -11.80
C SER A 32 -12.96 -13.08 -12.81
N TYR A 33 -12.72 -14.32 -12.38
CA TYR A 33 -13.03 -15.52 -13.18
C TYR A 33 -14.54 -15.66 -13.44
N LEU A 34 -15.38 -15.34 -12.47
CA LEU A 34 -16.84 -15.37 -12.63
C LEU A 34 -17.29 -14.32 -13.65
N VAL A 35 -16.80 -13.09 -13.54
CA VAL A 35 -17.04 -11.99 -14.49
C VAL A 35 -16.60 -12.39 -15.91
N ARG A 36 -15.44 -13.06 -16.04
CA ARG A 36 -14.97 -13.62 -17.30
C ARG A 36 -15.95 -14.64 -17.88
N TYR A 37 -16.42 -15.57 -17.04
CA TYR A 37 -17.32 -16.64 -17.48
C TYR A 37 -18.69 -16.10 -17.91
N THR A 38 -19.25 -15.13 -17.18
CA THR A 38 -20.58 -14.57 -17.48
C THR A 38 -20.60 -13.59 -18.65
N LEU A 39 -19.53 -12.80 -18.84
CA LEU A 39 -19.49 -11.73 -19.84
C LEU A 39 -18.58 -12.05 -21.04
N GLY A 40 -17.84 -13.16 -21.01
CA GLY A 40 -17.00 -13.62 -22.13
C GLY A 40 -15.75 -12.77 -22.37
N PHE A 41 -15.28 -12.03 -21.36
CA PHE A 41 -14.13 -11.13 -21.53
C PHE A 41 -12.81 -11.87 -21.82
N PRO A 42 -11.87 -11.25 -22.54
CA PRO A 42 -10.51 -11.75 -22.71
C PRO A 42 -9.80 -11.96 -21.37
N LEU A 43 -8.86 -12.92 -21.33
CA LEU A 43 -8.10 -13.26 -20.13
C LEU A 43 -7.39 -12.04 -19.52
N ILE A 44 -6.70 -11.26 -20.35
CA ILE A 44 -5.98 -10.05 -19.91
C ILE A 44 -6.93 -9.03 -19.30
N GLN A 45 -8.11 -8.81 -19.90
CA GLN A 45 -9.06 -7.81 -19.40
C GLN A 45 -9.63 -8.21 -18.02
N SER A 46 -9.83 -9.52 -17.80
CA SER A 46 -10.28 -10.06 -16.51
C SER A 46 -9.17 -9.99 -15.47
N LEU A 47 -7.92 -10.31 -15.83
CA LEU A 47 -6.76 -10.16 -14.92
C LEU A 47 -6.49 -8.69 -14.56
N THR A 48 -6.70 -7.77 -15.49
CA THR A 48 -6.64 -6.33 -15.19
C THR A 48 -7.76 -5.91 -14.25
N ALA A 49 -8.99 -6.43 -14.43
CA ALA A 49 -10.10 -6.16 -13.51
C ALA A 49 -9.84 -6.71 -12.11
N ASP A 50 -9.22 -7.89 -12.00
CA ASP A 50 -8.79 -8.50 -10.74
C ASP A 50 -7.77 -7.61 -9.99
N ALA A 51 -6.76 -7.14 -10.72
CA ALA A 51 -5.75 -6.26 -10.16
C ALA A 51 -6.31 -4.91 -9.69
N ILE A 52 -7.31 -4.37 -10.40
CA ILE A 52 -8.02 -3.15 -9.97
C ILE A 52 -8.85 -3.42 -8.71
N LEU A 53 -9.53 -4.57 -8.64
CA LEU A 53 -10.38 -4.92 -7.50
C LEU A 53 -9.58 -5.18 -6.22
N THR A 54 -8.34 -5.66 -6.38
CA THR A 54 -7.38 -5.91 -5.28
C THR A 54 -6.77 -4.61 -4.74
N ALA A 55 -6.81 -3.51 -5.49
CA ALA A 55 -6.23 -2.24 -5.07
C ALA A 55 -7.00 -1.65 -3.86
N THR A 56 -6.38 -1.66 -2.68
CA THR A 56 -7.00 -1.24 -1.42
C THR A 56 -6.57 0.17 -1.02
N SER A 57 -7.50 0.99 -0.52
CA SER A 57 -7.18 2.36 -0.09
C SER A 57 -6.73 2.42 1.38
N VAL A 58 -5.41 2.48 1.62
CA VAL A 58 -4.82 2.66 2.95
C VAL A 58 -5.28 3.97 3.61
N GLY A 59 -5.47 5.04 2.84
CA GLY A 59 -5.83 6.36 3.37
C GLY A 59 -7.19 6.40 4.07
N VAL A 60 -8.19 5.68 3.54
CA VAL A 60 -9.51 5.56 4.16
C VAL A 60 -9.41 4.76 5.46
N SER A 61 -8.64 3.68 5.45
CA SER A 61 -8.39 2.85 6.64
C SER A 61 -7.65 3.60 7.75
N VAL A 62 -6.67 4.43 7.40
CA VAL A 62 -5.96 5.30 8.37
C VAL A 62 -6.92 6.30 9.00
N ARG A 63 -7.75 6.98 8.19
CA ARG A 63 -8.68 8.01 8.68
C ARG A 63 -9.75 7.42 9.58
N THR A 64 -10.34 6.30 9.20
CA THR A 64 -11.32 5.60 10.04
C THR A 64 -10.70 5.13 11.36
N LEU A 65 -9.48 4.59 11.35
CA LEU A 65 -8.76 4.23 12.57
C LEU A 65 -8.42 5.44 13.46
N MET A 66 -8.14 6.61 12.88
CA MET A 66 -7.96 7.86 13.63
C MET A 66 -9.28 8.34 14.25
N ASP A 67 -10.38 8.33 13.48
CA ASP A 67 -11.69 8.75 13.96
C ASP A 67 -12.21 7.85 15.10
N MET A 68 -11.75 6.59 15.14
CA MET A 68 -12.04 5.63 16.21
C MET A 68 -11.03 5.67 17.39
N ASP A 69 -9.99 6.50 17.32
CA ASP A 69 -8.86 6.53 18.26
C ASP A 69 -8.16 5.15 18.42
N LYS A 70 -8.18 4.34 17.36
CA LYS A 70 -7.59 2.99 17.33
C LYS A 70 -6.29 2.90 16.53
N LEU A 71 -5.82 4.00 15.95
CA LEU A 71 -4.62 4.04 15.11
C LEU A 71 -3.38 3.45 15.80
N HIS A 72 -3.18 3.79 17.08
CA HIS A 72 -1.99 3.37 17.85
C HIS A 72 -2.13 2.01 18.56
N THR A 73 -3.24 1.31 18.34
CA THR A 73 -3.44 -0.04 18.91
C THR A 73 -2.65 -1.08 18.13
N ARG A 74 -2.37 -2.25 18.74
CA ARG A 74 -1.73 -3.38 18.02
C ARG A 74 -2.50 -3.79 16.77
N VAL A 75 -3.83 -3.72 16.82
CA VAL A 75 -4.71 -4.07 15.70
C VAL A 75 -4.65 -2.99 14.62
N GLY A 76 -4.67 -1.70 15.00
CA GLY A 76 -4.50 -0.59 14.05
C GLY A 76 -3.15 -0.65 13.31
N ALA A 77 -2.07 -0.88 14.04
CA ALA A 77 -0.73 -1.06 13.46
C ALA A 77 -0.64 -2.29 12.53
N LEU A 78 -1.32 -3.40 12.89
CA LEU A 78 -1.42 -4.58 12.04
C LEU A 78 -2.12 -4.24 10.72
N ILE A 79 -3.29 -3.62 10.77
CA ILE A 79 -4.10 -3.26 9.59
C ILE A 79 -3.29 -2.36 8.65
N LEU A 80 -2.65 -1.33 9.19
CA LEU A 80 -1.77 -0.44 8.42
C LEU A 80 -0.61 -1.19 7.75
N THR A 81 0.02 -2.12 8.49
CA THR A 81 1.15 -2.89 7.96
C THR A 81 0.73 -3.89 6.89
N VAL A 82 -0.47 -4.47 7.00
CA VAL A 82 -1.06 -5.37 5.97
C VAL A 82 -1.35 -4.56 4.71
N ALA A 83 -2.06 -3.43 4.84
CA ALA A 83 -2.52 -2.65 3.71
C ALA A 83 -1.38 -2.12 2.83
N VAL A 84 -0.28 -1.67 3.46
CA VAL A 84 0.94 -1.26 2.72
C VAL A 84 1.60 -2.44 1.99
N LEU A 85 1.54 -3.65 2.57
CA LEU A 85 2.13 -4.83 1.93
C LEU A 85 1.33 -5.27 0.71
N ASP A 86 -0.01 -5.19 0.80
CA ASP A 86 -0.91 -5.53 -0.30
C ASP A 86 -0.68 -4.61 -1.52
N ASP A 87 -0.44 -3.32 -1.30
CA ASP A 87 -0.10 -2.38 -2.39
C ASP A 87 1.19 -2.77 -3.13
N VAL A 88 2.23 -3.20 -2.40
CA VAL A 88 3.50 -3.66 -3.00
C VAL A 88 3.30 -4.96 -3.78
N LEU A 89 2.57 -5.92 -3.20
CA LEU A 89 2.25 -7.19 -3.86
C LEU A 89 1.40 -6.97 -5.11
N GLY A 90 0.43 -6.05 -5.05
CA GLY A 90 -0.41 -5.68 -6.19
C GLY A 90 0.39 -5.16 -7.37
N ILE A 91 1.35 -4.25 -7.14
CA ILE A 91 2.25 -3.75 -8.20
C ILE A 91 3.12 -4.87 -8.78
N ILE A 92 3.64 -5.78 -7.95
CA ILE A 92 4.44 -6.92 -8.42
C ILE A 92 3.60 -7.84 -9.31
N ILE A 93 2.39 -8.20 -8.87
CA ILE A 93 1.46 -9.05 -9.64
C ILE A 93 1.06 -8.36 -10.95
N LEU A 94 0.66 -7.09 -10.89
CA LEU A 94 0.29 -6.30 -12.07
C LEU A 94 1.44 -6.20 -13.07
N SER A 95 2.67 -6.03 -12.57
CA SER A 95 3.87 -6.00 -13.39
C SER A 95 4.15 -7.33 -14.08
N ILE A 96 3.84 -8.47 -13.47
CA ILE A 96 4.01 -9.79 -14.10
C ILE A 96 2.95 -10.01 -15.19
N ILE A 97 1.72 -9.52 -14.96
CA ILE A 97 0.59 -9.70 -15.88
C ILE A 97 0.71 -8.79 -17.11
N ILE A 98 1.13 -7.54 -16.93
CA ILE A 98 1.09 -6.49 -17.98
C ILE A 98 2.49 -6.12 -18.48
N GLY A 99 3.55 -6.35 -17.69
CA GLY A 99 4.89 -5.88 -18.02
C GLY A 99 5.56 -6.68 -19.15
N GLU A 100 5.97 -5.99 -20.22
CA GLU A 100 6.78 -6.57 -21.31
C GLU A 100 8.29 -6.71 -20.96
N GLY A 101 8.66 -6.56 -19.67
CA GLY A 101 10.04 -6.61 -19.19
C GLY A 101 10.29 -7.75 -18.20
N SER A 102 11.57 -8.01 -17.87
CA SER A 102 11.92 -9.01 -16.85
C SER A 102 11.25 -8.65 -15.51
N PRO A 103 10.42 -9.54 -14.93
CA PRO A 103 9.70 -9.29 -13.67
C PRO A 103 10.63 -8.85 -12.53
N ILE A 104 11.87 -9.35 -12.55
CA ILE A 104 12.90 -9.07 -11.55
C ILE A 104 13.31 -7.59 -11.60
N ILE A 105 13.43 -7.02 -12.80
CA ILE A 105 13.86 -5.61 -12.97
C ILE A 105 12.74 -4.67 -12.51
N ILE A 106 11.48 -5.00 -12.80
CA ILE A 106 10.35 -4.16 -12.41
C ILE A 106 10.12 -4.25 -10.89
N ALA A 107 10.21 -5.46 -10.31
CA ALA A 107 10.16 -5.64 -8.86
C ALA A 107 11.29 -4.87 -8.16
N MET A 108 12.51 -4.89 -8.70
CA MET A 108 13.64 -4.13 -8.16
C MET A 108 13.38 -2.62 -8.23
N LYS A 109 12.89 -2.10 -9.35
CA LYS A 109 12.50 -0.69 -9.49
C LYS A 109 11.42 -0.29 -8.48
N ALA A 110 10.39 -1.11 -8.28
CA ALA A 110 9.32 -0.86 -7.32
C ALA A 110 9.87 -0.81 -5.88
N VAL A 111 10.73 -1.75 -5.49
CA VAL A 111 11.36 -1.77 -4.16
C VAL A 111 12.23 -0.53 -3.94
N VAL A 112 13.05 -0.15 -4.92
CA VAL A 112 13.90 1.05 -4.84
C VAL A 112 13.06 2.31 -4.73
N PHE A 113 12.02 2.44 -5.57
CA PHE A 113 11.10 3.58 -5.53
C PHE A 113 10.41 3.70 -4.16
N PHE A 114 9.96 2.57 -3.61
CA PHE A 114 9.31 2.54 -2.30
C PHE A 114 10.28 2.91 -1.18
N ALA A 115 11.50 2.36 -1.20
CA ALA A 115 12.53 2.67 -0.21
C ALA A 115 12.92 4.16 -0.22
N VAL A 116 13.14 4.74 -1.40
CA VAL A 116 13.48 6.16 -1.56
C VAL A 116 12.33 7.04 -1.09
N THR A 117 11.10 6.74 -1.52
CA THR A 117 9.89 7.48 -1.13
C THR A 117 9.65 7.42 0.38
N LEU A 118 9.84 6.26 1.00
CA LEU A 118 9.69 6.07 2.45
C LEU A 118 10.74 6.88 3.22
N LEU A 119 12.02 6.81 2.82
CA LEU A 119 13.11 7.54 3.46
C LEU A 119 12.92 9.05 3.33
N LEU A 120 12.55 9.53 2.14
CA LEU A 120 12.23 10.94 1.91
C LEU A 120 11.01 11.36 2.73
N GLY A 121 9.94 10.57 2.75
CA GLY A 121 8.74 10.84 3.55
C GLY A 121 9.06 10.96 5.04
N LEU A 122 9.77 9.98 5.61
CA LEU A 122 10.17 9.98 7.02
C LEU A 122 11.09 11.15 7.39
N HIS A 123 11.91 11.63 6.46
CA HIS A 123 12.82 12.75 6.72
C HIS A 123 12.18 14.13 6.48
N PHE A 124 11.34 14.24 5.46
CA PHE A 124 10.78 15.52 5.00
C PHE A 124 9.50 15.88 5.74
N ILE A 125 8.62 14.90 6.02
CA ILE A 125 7.35 15.12 6.74
C ILE A 125 7.56 15.76 8.12
N PRO A 126 8.39 15.24 9.04
CA PRO A 126 8.56 15.86 10.35
C PRO A 126 9.18 17.25 10.26
N LYS A 127 10.10 17.49 9.32
CA LYS A 127 10.70 18.82 9.10
C LYS A 127 9.66 19.84 8.62
N VAL A 128 8.78 19.45 7.72
CA VAL A 128 7.73 20.31 7.18
C VAL A 128 6.63 20.56 8.22
N VAL A 129 6.18 19.51 8.91
CA VAL A 129 5.14 19.60 9.96
C VAL A 129 5.63 20.45 11.14
N MET A 130 6.88 20.28 11.59
CA MET A 130 7.44 21.10 12.69
C MET A 130 7.64 22.56 12.30
N LYS A 131 7.91 22.88 11.02
CA LYS A 131 8.03 24.27 10.55
C LYS A 131 6.69 24.99 10.41
N ILE A 132 5.59 24.24 10.30
CA ILE A 132 4.23 24.73 10.06
C ILE A 132 3.38 24.71 11.34
N GLY A 133 3.87 24.07 12.40
CA GLY A 133 3.16 23.83 13.67
C GLY A 133 2.63 25.06 14.42
N ASP A 134 3.07 26.28 14.08
CA ASP A 134 2.62 27.52 14.72
C ASP A 134 1.43 28.21 14.03
N MET A 135 0.93 27.71 12.89
CA MET A 135 -0.19 28.35 12.19
C MET A 135 -1.46 27.51 12.23
N ALA A 136 -2.51 28.08 12.82
CA ALA A 136 -3.87 27.53 12.96
C ALA A 136 -4.60 27.16 11.64
N HIS A 137 -3.94 27.30 10.48
CA HIS A 137 -4.38 26.89 9.14
C HIS A 137 -3.91 25.48 8.72
N ALA A 138 -3.44 24.66 9.68
CA ALA A 138 -2.76 23.38 9.46
C ALA A 138 -3.49 22.41 8.51
N ARG A 139 -4.83 22.38 8.47
CA ARG A 139 -5.58 21.40 7.65
C ARG A 139 -5.48 21.66 6.15
N HIS A 140 -5.58 22.91 5.70
CA HIS A 140 -5.45 23.25 4.28
C HIS A 140 -4.01 23.08 3.79
N ILE A 141 -3.05 23.49 4.61
CA ILE A 141 -1.63 23.37 4.30
C ILE A 141 -1.20 21.90 4.25
N LEU A 142 -1.65 21.05 5.18
CA LEU A 142 -1.35 19.62 5.13
C LEU A 142 -1.87 18.96 3.85
N LEU A 143 -3.10 19.29 3.42
CA LEU A 143 -3.68 18.72 2.20
C LEU A 143 -2.95 19.20 0.95
N THR A 144 -2.65 20.49 0.82
CA THR A 144 -1.92 21.02 -0.34
C THR A 144 -0.50 20.49 -0.39
N THR A 145 0.18 20.37 0.76
CA THR A 145 1.55 19.82 0.84
C THR A 145 1.58 18.32 0.51
N ALA A 146 0.60 17.55 1.00
CA ALA A 146 0.47 16.14 0.67
C ALA A 146 0.20 15.92 -0.84
N LEU A 147 -0.67 16.74 -1.44
CA LEU A 147 -0.96 16.69 -2.88
C LEU A 147 0.24 17.08 -3.74
N THR A 148 0.97 18.14 -3.37
CA THR A 148 2.18 18.53 -4.10
C THR A 148 3.26 17.47 -4.01
N LEU A 149 3.47 16.87 -2.84
CA LEU A 149 4.41 15.76 -2.67
C LEU A 149 3.97 14.53 -3.48
N CYS A 150 2.67 14.21 -3.48
CA CYS A 150 2.09 13.12 -4.26
C CYS A 150 2.34 13.31 -5.76
N PHE A 151 2.05 14.50 -6.30
CA PHE A 151 2.31 14.79 -7.71
C PHE A 151 3.80 14.82 -8.05
N LEU A 152 4.65 15.30 -7.13
CA LEU A 152 6.10 15.27 -7.31
C LEU A 152 6.61 13.82 -7.41
N PHE A 153 6.16 12.94 -6.52
CA PHE A 153 6.51 11.52 -6.59
C PHE A 153 5.97 10.83 -7.83
N ALA A 154 4.72 11.12 -8.23
CA ALA A 154 4.15 10.60 -9.47
C ALA A 154 4.95 11.04 -10.71
N ALA A 155 5.44 12.29 -10.72
CA ALA A 155 6.30 12.79 -11.79
C ALA A 155 7.69 12.12 -11.81
N LEU A 156 8.23 11.79 -10.64
CA LEU A 156 9.50 11.05 -10.48
C LEU A 156 9.35 9.55 -10.76
N ALA A 157 8.13 9.00 -10.78
CA ALA A 157 7.85 7.59 -11.01
C ALA A 157 7.84 7.18 -12.49
N LYS A 158 8.14 8.10 -13.41
CA LYS A 158 8.37 7.83 -14.84
C LYS A 158 9.74 7.20 -15.07
#